data_AF-A0A7K7DQD5-F1
#
_entry.id   AF-A0A7K7DQD5-F1
#
_cell.length_a   1.000
_cell.length_b   1.000
_cell.length_c   1.000
_cell.angle_alpha   90.00
_cell.angle_beta   90.00
_cell.angle_gamma   90.00
#
_symmetry.space_group_name_H-M   'P 1'
#
loop_
_entity.id
_entity.type
_entity.pdbx_description
1 polymer ?
#
loop_
_entity_poly.entity_id
_entity_poly.type
_entity_poly.pdbx_seq_one_letter_code
_entity_poly.pdbx_strand_id
1 'polypeptide(L)' 'GGCVEVASGTEAVLGAPFRLLCIACKRRSETPAEAESEWFFRPEGAPQFQKV' A
#
# COMPACT_ATOMS: atom_id res chain seq x y z
N GLY A 1 -9.07 -19.37 6.20
CA GLY A 1 -9.58 -18.00 6.46
C GLY A 1 -9.46 -17.19 5.19
N GLY A 2 -10.46 -16.38 4.86
CA GLY A 2 -10.44 -15.52 3.67
C GLY A 2 -9.60 -14.26 3.87
N CYS A 3 -9.17 -13.65 2.77
CA CYS A 3 -8.50 -12.35 2.73
C CYS A 3 -9.40 -11.37 1.98
N VAL A 4 -9.43 -10.11 2.40
CA VAL A 4 -10.22 -9.05 1.77
C VAL A 4 -9.31 -7.85 1.54
N GLU A 5 -9.28 -7.38 0.30
CA GLU A 5 -8.56 -6.16 -0.07
C GLU A 5 -9.45 -4.95 0.25
N VAL A 6 -8.92 -4.03 1.04
CA VAL A 6 -9.63 -2.82 1.47
C VAL A 6 -8.82 -1.61 1.02
N ALA A 7 -9.50 -0.64 0.42
CA ALA A 7 -8.87 0.60 -0.03
C ALA A 7 -8.30 1.39 1.16
N SER A 8 -7.18 2.07 0.92
CA SER A 8 -6.62 3.04 1.87
C SER A 8 -7.50 4.28 1.95
N GLY A 9 -7.46 4.96 3.10
CA GLY A 9 -7.97 6.33 3.19
C GLY A 9 -7.17 7.28 2.29
N THR A 10 -7.76 8.43 1.97
CA THR A 10 -7.17 9.46 1.09
C THR A 10 -6.93 10.80 1.78
N GLU A 11 -7.44 10.98 3.00
CA GLU A 11 -7.35 12.23 3.76
C GLU A 11 -6.52 12.02 5.02
N ALA A 12 -5.44 12.80 5.14
CA ALA A 12 -4.56 12.81 6.30
C ALA A 12 -4.70 14.12 7.08
N VAL A 13 -4.57 14.05 8.40
CA VAL A 13 -4.64 15.23 9.28
C VAL A 13 -3.23 15.73 9.58
N LEU A 14 -3.01 17.03 9.38
CA LEU A 14 -1.71 17.66 9.66
C LEU A 14 -1.30 17.43 11.12
N GLY A 15 -0.08 16.93 11.32
CA GLY A 15 0.49 16.65 12.65
C GLY A 15 0.05 15.33 13.27
N ALA A 16 -0.84 14.55 12.63
CA ALA A 16 -1.21 13.21 13.05
C ALA A 16 -0.58 12.14 12.13
N PRO A 17 -0.21 10.96 12.67
CA PRO A 17 0.25 9.86 11.84
C PRO A 17 -0.88 9.35 10.94
N PHE A 18 -0.55 8.98 9.70
CA PHE A 18 -1.48 8.41 8.74
C PHE A 18 -0.96 7.06 8.23
N ARG A 19 -1.85 6.07 8.14
CA ARG A 19 -1.50 4.72 7.67
C ARG A 19 -2.02 4.51 6.25
N LEU A 20 -1.10 4.32 5.31
CA LEU A 20 -1.42 3.85 3.97
C LEU A 20 -1.62 2.33 3.97
N LEU A 21 -2.73 1.87 3.41
CA LEU A 21 -3.00 0.44 3.23
C LEU A 21 -2.69 0.01 1.80
N CYS A 22 -1.89 -1.05 1.66
CA CYS A 22 -1.71 -1.79 0.42
C CYS A 22 -1.89 -3.27 0.76
N ILE A 23 -3.02 -3.84 0.34
CA ILE A 23 -3.39 -5.23 0.64
C ILE A 23 -3.51 -5.95 -0.69
N ALA A 24 -2.66 -6.95 -0.90
CA ALA A 24 -2.70 -7.84 -2.06
C ALA A 24 -2.93 -9.27 -1.58
N CYS A 25 -4.12 -9.80 -1.80
CA CYS A 25 -4.52 -11.12 -1.35
C CYS A 25 -4.08 -12.20 -2.35
N LYS A 26 -3.52 -13.30 -1.86
CA LYS A 26 -3.37 -14.52 -2.68
C LYS A 26 -4.74 -15.00 -3.14
N ARG A 27 -4.84 -15.42 -4.41
CA ARG A 27 -6.07 -16.05 -4.94
C ARG A 27 -6.47 -17.31 -4.16
N ARG A 28 -5.50 -18.09 -3.70
CA ARG A 28 -5.66 -19.35 -2.97
C ARG A 28 -4.86 -19.26 -1.68
N SER A 29 -5.53 -19.31 -0.53
CA SER A 29 -4.91 -19.07 0.78
C SER A 29 -3.90 -20.16 1.17
N GLU A 30 -4.15 -21.39 0.72
CA GLU A 30 -3.40 -22.59 1.03
C GLU A 30 -2.07 -22.69 0.29
N THR A 31 -1.88 -21.92 -0.79
CA THR A 31 -0.65 -21.96 -1.58
C THR A 31 0.45 -21.17 -0.87
N PRO A 32 1.58 -21.78 -0.44
CA PRO A 32 2.68 -21.03 0.16
C PRO A 32 3.31 -20.07 -0.87
N ALA A 33 3.75 -18.89 -0.42
CA ALA A 33 4.40 -17.91 -1.26
C ALA A 33 5.30 -16.99 -0.44
N GLU A 34 6.36 -16.49 -1.08
CA GLU A 34 7.19 -15.38 -0.61
C GLU A 34 6.89 -14.15 -1.47
N ALA A 35 6.93 -12.97 -0.88
CA ALA A 35 6.66 -11.72 -1.58
C ALA A 35 7.53 -10.59 -1.03
N GLU A 36 7.87 -9.65 -1.91
CA GLU A 36 8.55 -8.40 -1.59
C GLU A 36 7.69 -7.22 -2.04
N SER A 37 7.97 -6.04 -1.48
CA SER A 37 7.25 -4.82 -1.84
C SER A 37 8.21 -3.65 -1.93
N GLU A 38 7.97 -2.76 -2.89
CA GLU A 38 8.68 -1.50 -3.04
C GLU A 38 7.68 -0.34 -2.98
N TRP A 39 8.10 0.76 -2.36
CA TRP A 39 7.29 1.97 -2.25
C TRP A 39 7.95 3.11 -3.00
N PHE A 40 7.14 3.84 -3.75
CA PHE A 40 7.57 5.03 -4.46
C PHE A 40 6.55 6.15 -4.23
N PHE A 41 7.06 7.38 -4.07
CA PHE A 41 6.24 8.56 -3.83
C PHE A 41 6.55 9.64 -4.88
N ARG A 42 5.51 10.33 -5.32
CA ARG A 42 5.63 11.51 -6.18
C ARG A 42 4.83 12.65 -5.54
N PRO A 43 5.49 13.68 -5.00
CA PRO A 43 4.79 14.87 -4.54
C PRO A 43 4.14 15.60 -5.72
N GLU A 44 3.12 16.40 -5.43
CA GLU A 44 2.45 17.21 -6.45
C GLU A 44 3.46 18.13 -7.17
N GLY A 45 3.34 18.21 -8.50
CA GLY A 45 4.25 18.99 -9.35
C GLY A 45 5.60 18.34 -9.67
N ALA A 46 5.96 17.20 -9.07
CA ALA A 46 7.21 16.51 -9.41
C ALA A 46 7.11 15.73 -10.74
N PRO A 47 8.18 15.67 -11.55
CA PRO A 47 8.15 14.99 -12.85
C PRO A 47 8.12 13.46 -12.73
N GLN A 48 8.72 12.90 -11.67
CA GLN A 48 8.92 11.46 -11.49
C GLN A 48 8.68 10.99 -10.06
N PHE A 49 8.37 9.70 -9.93
CA PHE A 49 8.34 8.99 -8.65
C PHE A 49 9.75 8.77 -8.11
N GLN A 50 9.88 8.78 -6.78
CA GLN A 50 11.12 8.53 -6.06
C GLN A 50 10.89 7.36 -5.10
N LYS A 51 11.90 6.49 -4.94
CA LYS A 51 11.83 5.37 -4.00
C LYS A 51 11.85 5.89 -2.57
N VAL A 52 10.99 5.35 -1.71
CA VAL A 52 10.86 5.69 -0.28
C VAL A 52 11.58 4.65 0.57
#